data_AF-H9GP42-F1
#
_entry.id   AF-H9GP42-F1
#
_cell.length_a   1.000
_cell.length_b   1.000
_cell.length_c   1.000
_cell.angle_alpha   90.00
_cell.angle_beta   90.00
_cell.angle_gamma   90.00
#
_symmetry.space_group_name_H-M   'P 1'
#
loop_
_entity.id
_entity.type
_entity.pdbx_description
1 polymer ?
#
loop_
_entity_poly.entity_id
_entity_poly.type
_entity_poly.pdbx_seq_one_letter_code
_entity_poly.pdbx_strand_id
1 'polypeptide(L)'
;QVPEGFISHFYSVSEHVSPVLAFGFLGPKEHLSEVCGFFKHQILQYLKDMFDLDIVRYASVPLLAEDVLQLSRRRSEILLGYLGVEAPLTPPPEEEEEEEQESSGAHRGHPSG
;
A
#
# COMPACT_ATOMS: atom_id res chain seq x y z
N GLN A 1 22.54 -37.62 16.29
CA GLN A 1 21.45 -36.68 16.63
C GLN A 1 20.28 -37.50 17.15
N VAL A 2 19.65 -37.14 18.27
CA VAL A 2 18.48 -37.86 18.79
C VAL A 2 17.23 -37.26 18.13
N PRO A 3 16.53 -38.00 17.24
CA PRO A 3 15.23 -37.57 16.72
C PRO A 3 14.28 -37.44 17.91
N GLU A 4 13.48 -36.38 17.99
CA GLU A 4 12.60 -36.06 19.14
C GLU A 4 13.30 -35.62 20.45
N GLY A 5 14.58 -35.27 20.40
CA GLY A 5 15.24 -34.62 21.54
C GLY A 5 14.84 -33.14 21.69
N PHE A 6 14.88 -32.59 22.90
CA PHE A 6 14.63 -31.16 23.16
C PHE A 6 15.41 -30.23 22.21
N ILE A 7 16.68 -30.51 21.97
CA ILE A 7 17.53 -29.72 21.06
C ILE A 7 17.01 -29.79 19.61
N SER A 8 16.49 -30.94 19.16
CA SER A 8 15.93 -31.10 17.82
C SER A 8 14.66 -30.26 17.65
N HIS A 9 13.74 -30.31 18.62
CA HIS A 9 12.55 -29.47 18.60
C HIS A 9 12.89 -27.99 18.75
N PHE A 10 13.87 -27.64 19.60
CA PHE A 10 14.33 -26.27 19.76
C PHE A 10 14.85 -25.69 18.45
N TYR A 11 15.70 -26.42 17.71
CA TYR A 11 16.19 -25.95 16.41
C TYR A 11 15.10 -25.91 15.33
N SER A 12 14.19 -26.90 15.30
CA SER A 12 13.05 -26.89 14.36
C SER A 12 12.13 -25.68 14.55
N VAL A 13 11.85 -25.29 15.79
CA VAL A 13 11.09 -24.06 16.08
C VAL A 13 11.93 -22.82 15.78
N SER A 14 13.21 -22.81 16.20
CA SER A 14 14.10 -21.67 16.03
C SER A 14 14.39 -21.36 14.56
N GLU A 15 14.41 -22.36 13.68
CA GLU A 15 14.58 -22.19 12.22
C GLU A 15 13.59 -21.19 11.63
N HIS A 16 12.34 -21.20 12.10
CA HIS A 16 11.30 -20.29 11.62
C HIS A 16 11.17 -19.03 12.49
N VAL A 17 11.39 -19.14 13.80
CA VAL A 17 11.15 -18.04 14.73
C VAL A 17 12.33 -17.09 14.83
N SER A 18 13.57 -17.58 14.78
CA SER A 18 14.78 -16.76 14.93
C SER A 18 14.96 -15.69 13.84
N PRO A 19 14.71 -15.95 12.54
CA PRO A 19 14.81 -14.91 11.51
C PRO A 19 13.81 -13.76 11.73
N VAL A 20 12.57 -14.08 12.10
CA VAL A 20 11.51 -13.08 12.37
C VAL A 20 11.88 -12.24 13.60
N LEU A 21 12.35 -12.88 14.67
CA LEU A 21 12.81 -12.18 15.87
C LEU A 21 14.07 -11.35 15.61
N ALA A 22 15.04 -11.87 14.86
CA ALA A 22 16.23 -11.12 14.47
C ALA A 22 15.86 -9.90 13.62
N PHE A 23 14.92 -10.02 12.68
CA PHE A 23 14.45 -8.90 11.90
C PHE A 23 13.65 -7.89 12.73
N GLY A 24 12.79 -8.35 13.66
CA GLY A 24 12.04 -7.47 14.56
C GLY A 24 12.91 -6.74 15.59
N PHE A 25 13.95 -7.39 16.11
CA PHE A 25 14.84 -6.81 17.14
C PHE A 25 16.07 -6.09 16.57
N LEU A 26 16.67 -6.63 15.50
CA LEU A 26 17.95 -6.22 14.91
C LEU A 26 17.82 -5.79 13.44
N GLY A 27 16.65 -5.95 12.82
CA GLY A 27 16.43 -5.47 11.45
C GLY A 27 16.54 -3.95 11.36
N PRO A 28 16.75 -3.41 10.15
CA PRO A 28 17.00 -1.99 9.97
C PRO A 28 15.81 -1.17 10.48
N LYS A 29 15.96 -0.55 11.65
CA LYS A 29 15.00 0.42 12.17
C LYS A 29 15.00 1.70 11.34
N GLU A 30 16.01 1.92 10.52
CA GLU A 30 16.27 3.18 9.83
C GLU A 30 15.10 3.57 8.93
N HIS A 31 14.64 2.69 8.05
CA HIS A 31 13.54 3.02 7.13
C HIS A 31 12.22 3.31 7.86
N LEU A 32 11.82 2.46 8.83
CA LEU A 32 10.58 2.72 9.59
C LEU A 32 10.71 3.97 10.47
N SER A 33 11.88 4.18 11.09
CA SER A 33 12.17 5.37 11.90
C SER A 33 12.15 6.65 11.05
N GLU A 34 12.66 6.60 9.82
CA GLU A 34 12.61 7.70 8.86
C GLU A 34 11.17 7.99 8.43
N VAL A 35 10.40 6.95 8.08
CA VAL A 35 8.97 7.08 7.75
C VAL A 35 8.19 7.68 8.92
N CYS A 36 8.38 7.16 10.14
CA CYS A 36 7.74 7.69 11.33
C CYS A 36 8.19 9.13 11.65
N GLY A 37 9.47 9.44 11.45
CA GLY A 37 10.02 10.78 11.63
C GLY A 37 9.42 11.78 10.65
N PHE A 38 9.34 11.40 9.38
CA PHE A 38 8.70 12.18 8.32
C PHE A 38 7.22 12.40 8.61
N PHE A 39 6.48 11.32 8.93
CA PHE A 39 5.06 11.40 9.28
C PHE A 39 4.83 12.34 10.46
N LYS A 40 5.59 12.18 11.55
CA LYS A 40 5.54 13.08 12.71
C LYS A 40 5.74 14.54 12.30
N HIS A 41 6.72 14.81 11.43
CA HIS A 41 6.98 16.17 10.97
C HIS A 41 5.80 16.75 10.18
N GLN A 42 5.20 15.96 9.28
CA GLN A 42 4.02 16.39 8.51
C GLN A 42 2.82 16.67 9.40
N ILE A 43 2.54 15.82 10.40
CA ILE A 43 1.43 16.03 11.34
C ILE A 43 1.66 17.25 12.22
N LEU A 44 2.88 17.45 12.73
CA LEU A 44 3.19 18.64 13.54
C LEU A 44 3.04 19.93 12.72
N GLN A 45 3.46 19.92 11.45
CA GLN A 45 3.28 21.08 10.59
C GLN A 45 1.82 21.31 10.23
N TYR A 46 1.06 20.26 9.90
CA TYR A 46 -0.38 20.35 9.69
C TYR A 46 -1.10 21.00 10.87
N LEU A 47 -0.80 20.57 12.10
CA LEU A 47 -1.37 21.17 13.29
C LEU A 47 -0.98 22.64 13.44
N LYS A 48 0.27 23.02 13.16
CA LYS A 48 0.68 24.45 13.19
C LYS A 48 -0.12 25.26 12.18
N ASP A 49 -0.19 24.78 10.94
CA ASP A 49 -0.89 25.47 9.85
C ASP A 49 -2.38 25.60 10.15
N MET A 50 -3.01 24.59 10.76
CA MET A 50 -4.42 24.63 11.16
C MET A 50 -4.75 25.81 12.08
N PHE A 51 -3.83 26.21 12.95
CA PHE A 51 -4.02 27.29 13.93
C PHE A 51 -3.33 28.60 13.53
N ASP A 52 -2.74 28.67 12.33
CA ASP A 52 -2.12 29.88 11.80
C ASP A 52 -3.19 30.74 11.13
N LEU A 53 -3.37 31.96 11.63
CA LEU A 53 -4.39 32.91 11.14
C LEU A 53 -4.06 33.49 9.76
N ASP A 54 -2.80 33.41 9.32
CA ASP A 54 -2.38 33.81 7.97
C ASP A 54 -2.62 32.68 6.95
N ILE A 55 -2.83 31.45 7.42
CA ILE A 55 -3.05 30.25 6.59
C ILE A 55 -4.52 29.85 6.56
N VAL A 56 -5.20 29.88 7.71
CA VAL A 56 -6.59 29.42 7.87
C VAL A 56 -7.51 30.58 8.23
N ARG A 57 -8.62 30.71 7.49
CA ARG A 57 -9.56 31.83 7.65
C ARG A 57 -10.57 31.53 8.74
N TYR A 58 -10.27 31.99 9.95
CA TYR A 58 -11.17 31.96 11.12
C TYR A 58 -12.30 33.01 11.07
N ALA A 59 -12.86 33.28 9.88
CA ALA A 59 -13.92 34.28 9.68
C ALA A 59 -15.33 33.67 9.76
N SER A 60 -15.49 32.40 9.35
CA SER A 60 -16.76 31.67 9.44
C SER A 60 -16.50 30.16 9.41
N VAL A 61 -17.46 29.37 9.92
CA VAL A 61 -17.36 27.91 9.93
C VAL A 61 -17.13 27.30 8.53
N PRO A 62 -17.83 27.75 7.46
CA PRO A 62 -17.59 27.20 6.12
C PRO A 62 -16.18 27.47 5.58
N LEU A 63 -15.63 28.66 5.81
CA LEU A 63 -14.29 29.01 5.33
C LEU A 63 -13.21 28.22 6.09
N LEU A 64 -13.36 28.10 7.41
CA LEU A 64 -12.50 27.28 8.25
C LEU A 64 -12.52 25.80 7.80
N ALA A 65 -13.71 25.25 7.54
CA ALA A 65 -13.85 23.86 7.12
C ALA A 65 -13.17 23.60 5.77
N GLU A 66 -13.31 24.52 4.81
CA GLU A 66 -12.65 24.44 3.51
C GLU A 66 -11.13 24.47 3.66
N ASP A 67 -10.59 25.41 4.43
CA ASP A 67 -9.14 25.57 4.60
C ASP A 67 -8.52 24.34 5.32
N VAL A 68 -9.18 23.81 6.34
CA VAL A 68 -8.74 22.58 7.03
C VAL A 68 -8.78 21.36 6.09
N LEU A 69 -9.80 21.26 5.24
CA LEU A 69 -9.88 20.18 4.25
C LEU A 69 -8.75 20.29 3.21
N GLN A 70 -8.45 21.49 2.73
CA GLN A 70 -7.34 21.74 1.80
C GLN A 70 -5.99 21.38 2.42
N LEU A 71 -5.74 21.79 3.66
CA LEU A 71 -4.53 21.41 4.40
C LEU A 71 -4.42 19.89 4.54
N SER A 72 -5.52 19.22 4.88
CA SER A 72 -5.56 17.76 5.04
C SER A 72 -5.23 17.03 3.72
N ARG A 73 -5.85 17.45 2.61
CA ARG A 73 -5.56 16.90 1.27
C ARG A 73 -4.11 17.10 0.88
N ARG A 74 -3.59 18.32 1.04
CA ARG A 74 -2.21 18.65 0.69
C ARG A 74 -1.20 17.81 1.48
N ARG A 75 -1.43 17.62 2.78
CA ARG A 75 -0.56 16.79 3.63
C ARG A 75 -0.66 15.32 3.27
N SER A 76 -1.85 14.85 2.89
CA SER A 76 -2.06 13.47 2.43
C SER A 76 -1.31 13.17 1.14
N GLU A 77 -1.33 14.09 0.16
CA GLU A 77 -0.54 13.98 -1.08
C GLU A 77 0.96 13.85 -0.80
N ILE A 78 1.48 14.70 0.10
CA ILE A 78 2.90 14.68 0.49
C ILE A 78 3.27 13.34 1.14
N LEU A 79 2.41 12.82 2.04
CA LEU A 79 2.63 11.54 2.72
C LEU A 79 2.57 10.35 1.74
N LEU A 80 1.59 10.33 0.83
CA LEU A 80 1.45 9.29 -0.19
C LEU A 80 2.65 9.27 -1.14
N GLY A 81 3.07 10.45 -1.60
CA GLY A 81 4.26 10.59 -2.45
C GLY A 81 5.54 10.11 -1.75
N TYR A 82 5.69 10.36 -0.46
CA TYR A 82 6.83 9.87 0.32
C TYR A 82 6.84 8.33 0.48
N LEU A 83 5.66 7.73 0.59
CA LEU A 83 5.51 6.27 0.70
C LEU A 83 5.61 5.55 -0.65
N GLY A 84 5.70 6.29 -1.77
CA GLY A 84 5.68 5.71 -3.12
C GLY A 84 4.34 5.08 -3.49
N VAL A 85 3.26 5.44 -2.79
CA VAL A 85 1.90 4.98 -3.08
C VAL A 85 1.25 6.03 -3.98
N GLU A 86 1.30 5.81 -5.29
CA GLU A 86 0.48 6.59 -6.22
C GLU A 86 -0.99 6.18 -5.99
N ALA A 87 -1.89 7.17 -5.83
CA ALA A 87 -3.31 6.89 -5.72
C ALA A 87 -3.79 6.13 -6.97
N PRO A 88 -4.56 5.03 -6.86
CA PRO A 88 -5.06 4.34 -8.04
C PRO A 88 -5.97 5.27 -8.84
N LEU A 89 -5.48 5.79 -9.96
CA LEU A 89 -6.25 6.64 -10.89
C LEU A 89 -6.84 5.85 -12.06
N THR A 90 -6.95 4.52 -11.96
CA THR A 90 -7.61 3.72 -12.99
C THR A 90 -8.60 2.75 -12.34
N PRO A 91 -9.91 2.83 -12.65
CA PRO A 91 -10.80 1.72 -12.39
C PRO A 91 -10.26 0.48 -13.11
N PRO A 92 -10.41 -0.74 -12.54
CA PRO A 92 -9.93 -1.95 -13.18
C PRO A 92 -10.52 -2.06 -14.58
N PRO A 93 -9.74 -2.50 -15.60
CA PRO A 93 -10.30 -2.76 -16.92
C PRO A 93 -11.39 -3.81 -16.76
N GLU A 94 -12.56 -3.51 -17.33
CA GLU A 94 -13.69 -4.44 -17.43
C GLU A 94 -13.16 -5.71 -18.12
N GLU A 95 -13.27 -6.85 -17.45
CA GLU A 95 -12.84 -8.15 -17.98
C GLU A 95 -13.70 -8.43 -19.23
N GLU A 96 -13.11 -8.29 -20.42
CA GLU A 96 -13.72 -8.73 -21.67
C GLU A 96 -13.81 -10.26 -21.64
N GLU A 97 -15.04 -10.78 -21.50
CA GLU A 97 -15.33 -12.21 -21.67
C GLU A 97 -14.94 -12.63 -23.09
N GLU A 98 -13.87 -13.44 -23.22
CA GLU A 98 -13.51 -14.07 -24.49
C GLU A 98 -14.61 -15.07 -24.88
N GLU A 99 -15.47 -14.67 -25.81
CA GLU A 99 -16.45 -15.54 -26.46
C GLU A 99 -15.72 -16.47 -27.44
N GLU A 100 -15.56 -17.74 -27.05
CA GLU A 100 -14.94 -18.79 -27.88
C GLU A 100 -15.82 -19.08 -29.11
N GLN A 101 -15.49 -18.47 -30.26
CA GLN A 101 -16.16 -18.72 -31.54
C GLN A 101 -15.76 -20.09 -32.12
N GLU A 102 -16.58 -21.11 -31.87
CA GLU A 102 -16.52 -22.38 -32.60
C GLU A 102 -17.15 -22.21 -34.01
N SER A 103 -16.32 -21.83 -34.98
CA SER A 103 -16.74 -21.71 -36.39
C SER A 103 -16.68 -23.06 -37.12
N SER A 104 -17.88 -23.58 -37.40
CA SER A 104 -18.17 -24.75 -38.21
C SER A 104 -17.63 -24.65 -39.65
N GLY A 105 -16.82 -25.63 -40.06
CA GLY A 105 -16.37 -25.83 -41.44
C GLY A 105 -16.96 -27.09 -42.06
N ALA A 106 -18.19 -27.01 -42.57
CA ALA A 106 -18.82 -28.06 -43.37
C ALA A 106 -18.95 -27.63 -44.85
N HIS A 107 -18.15 -28.20 -45.77
CA HIS A 107 -18.67 -28.62 -47.10
C HIS A 107 -17.66 -29.39 -47.99
N ARG A 108 -17.97 -30.68 -48.18
CA ARG A 108 -18.30 -31.35 -49.48
C ARG A 108 -17.26 -31.42 -50.61
N GLY A 109 -16.93 -32.65 -51.03
CA GLY A 109 -16.47 -32.94 -52.39
C GLY A 109 -15.78 -34.29 -52.60
N HIS A 110 -16.55 -35.35 -52.88
CA HIS A 110 -16.11 -36.48 -53.76
C HIS A 110 -15.92 -35.92 -55.20
N PRO A 111 -15.21 -36.56 -56.18
CA PRO A 111 -15.01 -38.02 -56.30
C PRO A 111 -13.69 -38.52 -56.96
N SER A 112 -13.61 -39.85 -57.09
CA SER A 112 -13.06 -40.69 -58.19
C SER A 112 -11.58 -41.06 -58.25
N GLY A 113 -11.37 -42.39 -58.28
CA GLY A 113 -10.16 -43.12 -58.62
C GLY A 113 -10.31 -44.59 -58.29
#